data_AF-A0A1F2X9G3-F1
#
_entry.id   AF-A0A1F2X9G3-F1
#
_cell.length_a   1.000
_cell.length_b   1.000
_cell.length_c   1.000
_cell.angle_alpha   90.00
_cell.angle_beta   90.00
_cell.angle_gamma   90.00
#
_symmetry.space_group_name_H-M   'P 1'
#
loop_
_entity.id
_entity.type
_entity.pdbx_description
1 polymer ?
#
loop_
_entity_poly.entity_id
_entity_poly.type
_entity_poly.pdbx_seq_one_letter_code
_entity_poly.pdbx_strand_id
1 'polypeptide(L)' 'GGGFNAVCPELDIASQGETVEEATDNLREAVELFLESADPLEMTVRLKTSVFVTHFEARGGTA' A
#
# COMPACT_ATOMS: atom_id res chain seq x y z
N GLY A 1 15.47 -0.87 -11.59
CA GLY A 1 14.36 0.04 -11.90
C GLY A 1 14.24 1.02 -10.76
N GLY A 2 14.19 2.32 -11.05
CA GLY A 2 13.86 3.34 -10.08
C GLY A 2 12.39 3.70 -10.28
N GLY A 3 11.56 3.45 -9.28
CA GLY A 3 10.14 3.78 -9.30
C GLY A 3 9.65 3.94 -7.87
N PHE A 4 8.56 4.66 -7.70
CA PHE A 4 7.93 4.91 -6.40
C PHE A 4 6.87 3.84 -6.14
N ASN A 5 6.78 3.40 -4.89
CA ASN A 5 5.71 2.52 -4.42
C ASN A 5 4.80 3.32 -3.51
N ALA A 6 3.49 3.22 -3.71
CA ALA A 6 2.48 3.77 -2.83
C ALA A 6 1.71 2.60 -2.20
N VAL A 7 1.33 2.75 -0.94
CA VAL A 7 0.62 1.71 -0.19
C VAL A 7 -0.57 2.31 0.57
N CYS A 8 -1.67 1.56 0.63
CA CYS A 8 -2.78 1.74 1.57
C CYS A 8 -2.72 0.56 2.55
N PRO A 9 -1.99 0.70 3.67
CA PRO A 9 -1.78 -0.40 4.62
C PRO A 9 -3.08 -0.87 5.29
N GLU A 10 -4.08 0.01 5.38
CA GLU A 10 -5.40 -0.25 5.96
C GLU A 10 -6.16 -1.31 5.16
N LEU A 11 -5.96 -1.36 3.84
CA LEU A 11 -6.61 -2.32 2.94
C LEU A 11 -5.64 -3.34 2.36
N ASP A 12 -4.35 -3.25 2.72
CA ASP A 12 -3.29 -4.10 2.19
C ASP A 12 -3.19 -4.01 0.65
N ILE A 13 -3.30 -2.78 0.12
CA ILE A 13 -3.22 -2.48 -1.32
C ILE A 13 -1.95 -1.70 -1.59
N ALA A 14 -1.30 -1.99 -2.72
CA ALA A 14 -0.10 -1.28 -3.16
C ALA A 14 -0.17 -1.01 -4.66
N SER A 15 0.51 0.05 -5.09
CA SER A 15 0.74 0.37 -6.50
C SER A 15 2.17 0.87 -6.71
N GLN A 16 2.57 0.96 -7.97
CA GLN A 16 3.86 1.50 -8.40
C GLN A 16 3.66 2.54 -9.50
N GLY A 17 4.58 3.51 -9.58
CA GLY A 17 4.68 4.48 -10.67
C GLY A 17 6.11 4.99 -10.84
N GLU A 18 6.40 5.63 -11.97
CA GLU A 18 7.70 6.26 -12.24
C GLU A 18 7.88 7.57 -11.45
N THR A 19 6.78 8.22 -11.06
CA THR A 19 6.75 9.37 -10.15
C THR A 19 5.94 9.09 -8.88
N VAL A 20 6.11 9.94 -7.86
CA VAL A 20 5.30 9.88 -6.63
C VAL A 20 3.82 10.09 -6.96
N GLU A 21 3.53 11.03 -7.85
CA GLU A 21 2.18 11.36 -8.31
C GLU A 21 1.54 10.17 -9.01
N GLU A 22 2.24 9.56 -9.96
CA GLU A 22 1.75 8.39 -10.70
C GLU A 22 1.49 7.21 -9.75
N ALA A 23 2.42 6.91 -8.83
CA ALA A 23 2.21 5.86 -7.85
C ALA A 23 0.97 6.16 -6.98
N THR A 24 0.79 7.42 -6.56
CA THR A 24 -0.35 7.82 -5.73
C THR A 24 -1.67 7.72 -6.49
N ASP A 25 -1.71 8.14 -7.75
CA ASP A 25 -2.90 8.06 -8.59
C ASP A 25 -3.26 6.59 -8.89
N ASN A 26 -2.27 5.77 -9.22
CA ASN A 26 -2.46 4.32 -9.38
C ASN A 26 -2.97 3.66 -8.09
N LEU A 27 -2.51 4.11 -6.92
CA LEU A 27 -3.01 3.60 -5.63
C LEU A 27 -4.47 3.97 -5.42
N ARG A 28 -4.86 5.20 -5.74
CA ARG A 28 -6.25 5.67 -5.63
C ARG A 28 -7.17 4.81 -6.48
N GLU A 29 -6.83 4.60 -7.76
CA GLU A 29 -7.61 3.76 -8.66
C GLU A 29 -7.73 2.32 -8.12
N ALA A 30 -6.63 1.73 -7.64
CA ALA A 30 -6.65 0.38 -7.09
C ALA A 30 -7.55 0.26 -5.84
N VAL A 31 -7.54 1.28 -4.97
CA VAL A 31 -8.42 1.33 -3.79
C VAL A 31 -9.88 1.50 -4.19
N GLU A 32 -10.19 2.40 -5.12
CA GLU A 32 -11.55 2.62 -5.62
C GLU A 32 -12.12 1.33 -6.24
N LEU A 33 -11.35 0.67 -7.12
CA LEU A 33 -11.72 -0.61 -7.71
C LEU A 33 -11.97 -1.70 -6.66
N PHE A 34 -11.14 -1.75 -5.62
CA PHE A 34 -11.34 -2.68 -4.52
C PHE A 34 -12.65 -2.40 -3.78
N LEU A 35 -12.92 -1.14 -3.41
CA LEU A 35 -14.13 -0.77 -2.68
C LEU A 35 -15.42 -0.99 -3.51
N GLU A 36 -15.34 -0.86 -4.84
CA GLU A 36 -16.47 -1.11 -5.73
C GLU A 36 -16.78 -2.60 -5.95
N SER A 37 -15.75 -3.46 -5.89
CA SER A 37 -15.87 -4.87 -6.30
C SER A 37 -15.71 -5.90 -5.18
N ALA A 38 -15.15 -5.50 -4.03
CA ALA A 38 -14.86 -6.42 -2.94
C ALA A 38 -16.14 -6.95 -2.28
N ASP A 39 -16.09 -8.23 -1.88
CA ASP A 39 -17.13 -8.80 -1.03
C ASP A 39 -17.11 -8.09 0.35
N PRO A 40 -18.27 -7.79 0.96
CA PRO A 40 -18.32 -7.15 2.28
C PRO A 40 -17.52 -7.90 3.37
N LEU A 41 -17.42 -9.23 3.29
CA LEU A 41 -16.58 -10.02 4.17
C LEU A 41 -15.09 -9.77 3.92
N GLU A 42 -14.67 -9.65 2.66
CA GLU A 42 -13.30 -9.32 2.30
C GLU A 42 -12.93 -7.91 2.79
N MET A 43 -13.82 -6.93 2.63
CA MET A 43 -13.63 -5.59 3.18
C MET A 43 -13.41 -5.63 4.70
N THR A 44 -14.22 -6.41 5.42
CA THR A 44 -14.13 -6.54 6.88
C THR A 44 -12.83 -7.22 7.30
N VAL A 45 -12.37 -8.23 6.56
CA VAL A 45 -11.14 -8.97 6.85
C VAL A 45 -9.90 -8.13 6.58
N ARG A 46 -9.88 -7.37 5.47
CA ARG A 46 -8.71 -6.59 5.06
C ARG A 46 -8.59 -5.27 5.80
N LEU A 47 -9.71 -4.65 6.23
CA LEU A 47 -9.70 -3.36 6.90
C LEU A 47 -8.99 -3.42 8.27
N LYS A 48 -7.78 -2.88 8.34
CA LYS A 48 -6.99 -2.76 9.57
C LYS A 48 -7.31 -1.43 10.25
N THR A 49 -7.70 -1.49 11.52
CA THR A 49 -8.03 -0.30 12.32
C THR A 49 -6.81 0.39 12.94
N SER A 50 -5.66 -0.28 12.96
CA SER A 50 -4.41 0.26 13.46
C SER A 50 -3.25 -0.10 12.54
N VAL A 51 -2.57 0.92 12.02
CA VAL A 51 -1.37 0.78 11.19
C VAL A 51 -0.25 1.58 11.87
N PHE A 52 0.93 0.97 12.00
CA PHE A 52 2.14 1.66 12.44
C PHE A 52 3.20 1.56 11.35
N VAL A 53 3.57 2.71 10.77
CA VAL A 53 4.64 2.82 9.78
C VAL A 53 5.78 3.63 10.39
N THR A 54 6.98 3.07 10.40
CA THR A 54 8.19 3.75 10.88
C THR A 54 9.35 3.51 9.94
N HIS A 55 10.22 4.50 9.82
CA HIS A 55 11.51 4.35 9.15
C HIS A 55 12.59 4.06 10.20
N PHE A 56 13.49 3.13 9.92
CA PHE A 56 14.67 2.87 10.74
C PHE A 56 15.82 2.35 9.88
N GLU A 57 17.05 2.61 10.31
CA GLU A 57 18.26 2.09 9.68
C GLU A 57 18.61 0.72 10.31
N ALA A 58 18.72 -0.33 9.50
CA ALA A 58 19.13 -1.65 9.96
C ALA A 58 20.64 -1.82 9.85
N ARG A 59 21.31 -2.23 10.94
CA ARG A 59 22.72 -2.65 10.89
C ARG A 59 22.81 -4.08 10.38
N GLY A 60 23.28 -4.27 9.15
CA GLY A 60 23.64 -5.58 8.63
C GLY A 60 24.91 -6.08 9.32
N GLY A 61 24.82 -7.18 10.08
CA GLY A 61 25.99 -7.83 10.63
C GLY A 61 26.85 -8.41 9.51
N THR A 62 28.10 -7.97 9.41
CA THR A 62 29.11 -8.68 8.61
C THR A 62 29.54 -9.92 9.39
N ALA A 63 29.31 -11.10 8.82
CA ALA A 63 29.94 -12.34 9.26
C ALA A 63 31.45 -12.32 8.96
#